data_AF-A0A2N9NEJ1-F1
#
_entry.id   AF-A0A2N9NEJ1-F1
#
_cell.length_a   1.000
_cell.length_b   1.000
_cell.length_c   1.000
_cell.angle_alpha   90.00
_cell.angle_beta   90.00
_cell.angle_gamma   90.00
#
_symmetry.space_group_name_H-M   'P 1'
#
loop_
_entity.id
_entity.type
_entity.pdbx_description
1 polymer ?
#
loop_
_entity_poly.entity_id
_entity_poly.type
_entity_poly.pdbx_seq_one_letter_code
_entity_poly.pdbx_strand_id
1 'polypeptide(L)'
;MQPLIAPLYGGKSAYELLGAMVQQQPIRGDYEIVRDFWRGQNFWPDFEISWRQALHDGFIQGSGAPPKQVKLKADLLESLPRGGEPASGGITVEPAVGSQSAKQETAFPQVSPRSFKVLSGDIEVNFRPDPNLWDGRFANNGWLQECPKPVSKLCWDNAILISPALAQSGNLTTGDVVELSLGGRSLRGPVWVMPGQAPNAVTLHLGYGRSRVGRVGAGVGFDAYALRTSAALWFERGGKIVPTGQTHLLVTTQAHHQLGSPDREVYRSGTLNQYLANSSFVKSSVEIPNMDETLYYPDEYQYAGYKWGMSIDLTTCIGCNACLVACEAENNIPVVGKDQVHRNREMFWIRVDTYFKGPLDNPEFDHMPVPCMQCEHAPCELVCPVEATVHDSEGLNLQVYQRCVGTRFCSNNCPYKVRRFNFLRYSPYDKPWREPMYNPEVTVRWRGVMEKCTYCIQRISAARITAEKENRRIRESELRTACQQACPAEAIVFGDLNDPDSKVARLKAHPLDYSMLGQLNTRPRTTYLAKLQNPGPQTDQGLGGA
;
A
#
# COMPACT_ATOMS: atom_id res chain seq x y z
N MET A 1 -24.75 0.91 7.24
CA MET A 1 -24.21 -0.33 6.63
C MET A 1 -25.35 -1.07 5.97
N GLN A 2 -25.20 -1.47 4.72
CA GLN A 2 -26.19 -2.28 4.00
C GLN A 2 -25.70 -3.73 3.91
N PRO A 3 -26.46 -4.73 4.38
CA PRO A 3 -26.11 -6.13 4.16
C PRO A 3 -26.30 -6.46 2.67
N LEU A 4 -25.22 -6.89 2.01
CA LEU A 4 -25.26 -7.31 0.60
C LEU A 4 -25.75 -8.74 0.40
N ILE A 5 -25.70 -9.55 1.46
CA ILE A 5 -26.11 -10.96 1.47
C ILE A 5 -26.67 -11.32 2.85
N ALA A 6 -27.59 -12.29 2.88
CA ALA A 6 -28.06 -12.88 4.14
C ALA A 6 -26.91 -13.59 4.88
N PRO A 7 -26.95 -13.69 6.23
CA PRO A 7 -25.90 -14.36 6.99
C PRO A 7 -25.75 -15.84 6.60
N LEU A 8 -24.60 -16.18 6.01
CA LEU A 8 -24.32 -17.54 5.50
C LEU A 8 -24.40 -18.63 6.58
N TYR A 9 -24.07 -18.28 7.83
CA TYR A 9 -24.02 -19.22 8.97
C TYR A 9 -24.99 -18.84 10.09
N GLY A 10 -26.06 -18.09 9.79
CA GLY A 10 -27.01 -17.62 10.80
C GLY A 10 -26.40 -16.68 11.84
N GLY A 11 -25.32 -15.97 11.47
CA GLY A 11 -24.63 -15.04 12.37
C GLY A 11 -25.55 -13.93 12.86
N LYS A 12 -25.38 -13.56 14.13
CA LYS A 12 -26.12 -12.48 14.78
C LYS A 12 -25.25 -11.24 14.92
N SER A 13 -25.80 -10.09 14.56
CA SER A 13 -25.12 -8.80 14.67
C SER A 13 -24.98 -8.37 16.14
N ALA A 14 -24.08 -7.42 16.40
CA ALA A 14 -23.95 -6.83 17.73
C ALA A 14 -25.26 -6.16 18.19
N TYR A 15 -26.04 -5.59 17.26
CA TYR A 15 -27.32 -4.95 17.56
C TYR A 15 -28.38 -5.97 18.00
N GLU A 16 -28.48 -7.11 17.30
CA GLU A 16 -29.39 -8.20 17.69
C GLU A 16 -29.04 -8.75 19.08
N LEU A 17 -27.76 -8.96 19.35
CA LEU A 17 -27.29 -9.48 20.64
C LEU A 17 -27.58 -8.49 21.78
N LEU A 18 -27.23 -7.21 21.60
CA LEU A 18 -27.48 -6.17 22.61
C LEU A 18 -28.97 -5.94 22.82
N GLY A 19 -29.77 -5.95 21.74
CA GLY A 19 -31.22 -5.82 21.81
C GLY A 19 -31.85 -6.94 22.64
N ALA A 20 -31.43 -8.18 22.42
CA ALA A 20 -31.90 -9.32 23.22
C ALA A 20 -31.51 -9.21 24.70
N MET A 21 -30.29 -8.74 25.01
CA MET A 21 -29.83 -8.55 26.39
C MET A 21 -30.58 -7.44 27.12
N VAL A 22 -30.91 -6.34 26.44
CA VAL A 22 -31.57 -5.17 27.06
C VAL A 22 -33.08 -5.38 27.20
N GLN A 23 -33.75 -5.92 26.18
CA GLN A 23 -35.21 -5.96 26.13
C GLN A 23 -35.80 -7.26 26.68
N GLN A 24 -35.00 -8.30 26.98
CA GLN A 24 -35.47 -9.64 27.39
C GLN A 24 -36.56 -10.22 26.45
N GLN A 25 -36.57 -9.79 25.19
CA GLN A 25 -37.54 -10.19 24.18
C GLN A 25 -36.86 -11.04 23.10
N PRO A 26 -37.64 -11.82 22.31
CA PRO A 26 -37.09 -12.55 21.17
C PRO A 26 -36.31 -11.62 20.22
N ILE A 27 -35.26 -12.17 19.59
CA ILE A 27 -34.31 -11.40 18.77
C ILE A 27 -35.06 -10.66 17.66
N ARG A 28 -35.18 -9.33 17.80
CA ARG A 28 -35.67 -8.43 16.75
C ARG A 28 -34.65 -8.35 15.62
N GLY A 29 -35.12 -8.14 14.39
CA GLY A 29 -34.23 -7.95 13.24
C GLY A 29 -33.39 -6.69 13.37
N ASP A 30 -32.12 -6.78 12.97
CA ASP A 30 -31.17 -5.65 12.94
C ASP A 30 -31.69 -4.46 12.11
N TYR A 31 -32.33 -4.74 10.98
CA TYR A 31 -32.97 -3.74 10.13
C TYR A 31 -34.00 -2.90 10.90
N GLU A 32 -34.87 -3.54 11.69
CA GLU A 32 -35.89 -2.84 12.47
C GLU A 32 -35.27 -1.99 13.58
N ILE A 33 -34.29 -2.53 14.29
CA ILE A 33 -33.60 -1.82 15.38
C ILE A 33 -32.97 -0.53 14.85
N VAL A 34 -32.27 -0.60 13.72
CA VAL A 34 -31.64 0.58 13.11
C VAL A 34 -32.68 1.56 12.58
N ARG A 35 -33.75 1.08 11.95
CA ARG A 35 -34.82 1.95 11.43
C ARG A 35 -35.55 2.69 12.56
N ASP A 36 -35.86 2.00 13.65
CA ASP A 36 -36.52 2.58 14.83
C ASP A 36 -35.62 3.63 15.50
N PHE A 37 -34.31 3.38 15.59
CA PHE A 37 -33.35 4.37 16.07
C PHE A 37 -33.43 5.66 15.26
N TRP A 38 -33.35 5.57 13.92
CA TRP A 38 -33.38 6.76 13.06
C TRP A 38 -34.74 7.48 13.05
N ARG A 39 -35.85 6.74 13.16
CA ARG A 39 -37.18 7.34 13.39
C ARG A 39 -37.22 8.11 14.70
N GLY A 40 -36.66 7.53 15.77
CA GLY A 40 -36.59 8.16 17.10
C GLY A 40 -35.72 9.41 17.15
N GLN A 41 -34.71 9.54 16.29
CA GLN A 41 -33.90 10.76 16.19
C GLN A 41 -34.66 11.95 15.57
N ASN A 42 -35.78 11.69 14.88
CA ASN A 42 -36.54 12.70 14.12
C ASN A 42 -35.64 13.58 13.24
N PHE A 43 -34.59 12.97 12.66
CA PHE A 43 -33.54 13.68 11.94
C PHE A 43 -33.98 14.14 10.55
N TRP A 44 -34.93 13.43 9.94
CA TRP A 44 -35.45 13.72 8.59
C TRP A 44 -36.91 14.17 8.62
N PRO A 45 -37.31 15.16 7.79
CA PRO A 45 -38.70 15.58 7.66
C PRO A 45 -39.62 14.48 7.09
N ASP A 46 -39.15 13.75 6.07
CA ASP A 46 -39.80 12.54 5.55
C ASP A 46 -38.85 11.37 5.72
N PHE A 47 -39.16 10.51 6.69
CA PHE A 47 -38.31 9.38 7.03
C PHE A 47 -38.12 8.42 5.85
N GLU A 48 -39.17 8.09 5.10
CA GLU A 48 -39.10 7.01 4.11
C GLU A 48 -38.30 7.43 2.87
N ILE A 49 -38.48 8.67 2.42
CA ILE A 49 -37.71 9.23 1.31
C ILE A 49 -36.25 9.37 1.70
N SER A 50 -35.98 10.03 2.83
CA SER A 50 -34.60 10.30 3.26
C SER A 50 -33.85 9.03 3.67
N TRP A 51 -34.52 8.04 4.26
CA TRP A 51 -33.92 6.73 4.55
C TRP A 51 -33.47 6.05 3.27
N ARG A 52 -34.32 6.00 2.23
CA ARG A 52 -33.95 5.41 0.93
C ARG A 52 -32.82 6.18 0.26
N GLN A 53 -32.83 7.51 0.32
CA GLN A 53 -31.75 8.34 -0.21
C GLN A 53 -30.42 8.08 0.51
N ALA A 54 -30.43 8.00 1.84
CA ALA A 54 -29.25 7.69 2.64
C ALA A 54 -28.70 6.28 2.35
N LEU A 55 -29.58 5.31 2.11
CA LEU A 55 -29.16 3.99 1.63
C LEU A 55 -28.57 4.07 0.21
N HIS A 56 -29.21 4.77 -0.71
CA HIS A 56 -28.70 4.93 -2.06
C HIS A 56 -27.30 5.60 -2.09
N ASP A 57 -27.13 6.70 -1.37
CA ASP A 57 -25.90 7.50 -1.38
C ASP A 57 -24.79 6.90 -0.50
N GLY A 58 -25.15 6.07 0.48
CA GLY A 58 -24.22 5.41 1.40
C GLY A 58 -23.74 6.26 2.57
N PHE A 59 -24.13 7.54 2.64
CA PHE A 59 -23.88 8.44 3.77
C PHE A 59 -25.12 9.27 4.09
N ILE A 60 -25.15 9.89 5.27
CA ILE A 60 -26.26 10.74 5.72
C ILE A 60 -25.82 12.20 5.61
N GLN A 61 -26.44 12.94 4.71
CA GLN A 61 -26.15 14.36 4.56
C GLN A 61 -26.54 15.12 5.84
N GLY A 62 -25.67 16.03 6.29
CA GLY A 62 -25.90 16.83 7.50
C GLY A 62 -25.60 16.12 8.83
N SER A 63 -25.12 14.87 8.82
CA SER A 63 -24.75 14.14 10.05
C SER A 63 -23.33 14.46 10.57
N GLY A 64 -22.65 15.46 10.00
CA GLY A 64 -21.32 15.87 10.43
C GLY A 64 -21.36 16.51 11.82
N ALA A 65 -20.38 16.18 12.67
CA ALA A 65 -20.29 16.80 14.00
C ALA A 65 -20.07 18.32 13.87
N PRO A 66 -20.81 19.16 14.62
CA PRO A 66 -20.64 20.60 14.54
C PRO A 66 -19.25 21.01 15.07
N PRO A 67 -18.59 22.01 14.46
CA PRO A 67 -17.31 22.50 14.94
C PRO A 67 -17.48 23.09 16.35
N LYS A 68 -16.63 22.66 17.28
CA LYS A 68 -16.62 23.17 18.65
C LYS A 68 -15.50 24.19 18.81
N GLN A 69 -15.83 25.41 19.25
CA GLN A 69 -14.80 26.37 19.65
C GLN A 69 -14.08 25.86 20.90
N VAL A 70 -12.76 25.83 20.82
CA VAL A 70 -11.88 25.43 21.92
C VAL A 70 -11.02 26.62 22.31
N LYS A 71 -10.80 26.81 23.62
CA LYS A 71 -9.81 27.75 24.14
C LYS A 71 -8.62 26.94 24.64
N LEU A 72 -7.41 27.33 24.25
CA LEU A 72 -6.21 26.76 24.84
C LEU A 72 -6.16 27.20 26.31
N LYS A 73 -5.84 26.28 27.22
CA LYS A 73 -5.61 26.63 28.63
C LYS A 73 -4.33 27.48 28.71
N ALA A 74 -4.40 28.64 29.37
CA ALA A 74 -3.28 29.58 29.47
C ALA A 74 -2.02 28.92 30.08
N ASP A 75 -2.19 28.12 31.11
CA ASP A 75 -1.11 27.39 31.78
C ASP A 75 -0.38 26.41 30.83
N LEU A 76 -1.09 25.85 29.84
CA LEU A 76 -0.48 25.00 28.81
C LEU A 76 0.41 25.85 27.90
N LEU A 77 -0.05 27.04 27.53
CA LEU A 77 0.63 27.99 26.66
C LEU A 77 1.94 28.50 27.29
N GLU A 78 1.96 28.67 28.62
CA GLU A 78 3.16 29.02 29.39
C GLU A 78 4.14 27.84 29.52
N SER A 79 3.64 26.60 29.55
CA SER A 79 4.45 25.38 29.66
C SER A 79 5.04 24.87 28.33
N LEU A 80 4.57 25.39 27.19
CA LEU A 80 5.09 25.01 25.88
C LEU A 80 6.50 25.59 25.69
N PRO A 81 7.46 24.83 25.15
CA PRO A 81 8.76 25.37 24.76
C PRO A 81 8.52 26.48 23.75
N ARG A 82 8.91 27.72 24.08
CA ARG A 82 8.94 28.81 23.11
C ARG A 82 10.02 28.48 22.08
N GLY A 83 9.65 27.75 21.02
CA GLY A 83 10.42 27.71 19.80
C GLY A 83 10.62 29.14 19.31
N GLY A 84 11.83 29.46 18.85
CA GLY A 84 12.30 30.81 18.56
C GLY A 84 11.28 31.69 17.82
N GLU A 85 11.39 33.00 18.10
CA GLU A 85 10.48 34.05 17.64
C GLU A 85 9.89 33.79 16.24
N PRO A 86 8.55 33.70 16.11
CA PRO A 86 7.94 33.80 14.80
C PRO A 86 8.22 35.21 14.27
N ALA A 87 8.81 35.28 13.07
CA ALA A 87 8.86 36.52 12.32
C ALA A 87 7.42 37.05 12.16
N SER A 88 7.13 38.13 12.89
CA SER A 88 6.01 39.06 12.77
C SER A 88 4.76 38.52 12.04
N GLY A 89 3.79 38.01 12.80
CA GLY A 89 2.53 37.52 12.23
C GLY A 89 1.45 37.04 13.20
N GLY A 90 1.19 37.79 14.28
CA GLY A 90 -0.13 37.89 14.93
C GLY A 90 -0.70 36.71 15.72
N ILE A 91 -0.61 36.80 17.06
CA ILE A 91 -1.72 36.51 18.00
C ILE A 91 -1.58 37.50 19.17
N THR A 92 -2.52 38.43 19.34
CA THR A 92 -2.58 39.30 20.54
C THR A 92 -3.25 38.53 21.68
N VAL A 93 -2.53 38.34 22.79
CA VAL A 93 -3.02 37.74 24.03
C VAL A 93 -3.33 38.87 25.02
N GLU A 94 -4.55 38.95 25.53
CA GLU A 94 -4.88 39.85 26.64
C GLU A 94 -4.31 39.32 27.97
N PRO A 95 -3.69 40.18 28.81
CA PRO A 95 -3.10 39.74 30.07
C PRO A 95 -4.19 39.44 31.10
N ALA A 96 -4.12 38.26 31.72
CA ALA A 96 -4.97 37.92 32.86
C ALA A 96 -4.55 38.75 34.09
N VAL A 97 -5.49 39.53 34.60
CA VAL A 97 -5.38 40.25 35.88
C VAL A 97 -5.60 39.26 37.01
N GLY A 98 -4.68 39.22 37.97
CA GLY A 98 -4.89 38.58 39.28
C GLY A 98 -3.83 37.54 39.63
N SER A 99 -2.68 38.01 40.07
CA SER A 99 -1.64 37.22 40.73
C SER A 99 -2.14 36.64 42.06
N GLN A 100 -2.13 35.31 42.23
CA GLN A 100 -1.77 34.69 43.50
C GLN A 100 -0.93 33.43 43.25
N SER A 101 0.16 33.39 44.00
CA SER A 101 1.26 32.43 43.99
C SER A 101 0.82 30.96 44.10
N ALA A 102 1.25 30.14 43.14
CA ALA A 102 1.36 28.70 43.31
C ALA A 102 2.84 28.29 43.16
N LYS A 103 3.28 27.46 44.10
CA LYS A 103 4.66 27.11 44.40
C LYS A 103 5.41 26.51 43.21
N GLN A 104 6.68 26.90 43.12
CA GLN A 104 7.74 26.16 42.45
C GLN A 104 7.73 24.69 42.90
N GLU A 105 7.55 23.77 41.97
CA GLU A 105 8.20 22.46 41.94
C GLU A 105 7.85 21.76 40.63
N THR A 106 8.79 21.81 39.67
CA THR A 106 9.30 20.70 38.82
C THR A 106 9.93 21.34 37.59
N ALA A 107 11.26 21.45 37.60
CA ALA A 107 12.04 21.85 36.44
C ALA A 107 11.89 20.78 35.34
N PHE A 108 11.33 21.15 34.20
CA PHE A 108 11.45 20.33 32.99
C PHE A 108 12.92 20.36 32.52
N PRO A 109 13.56 19.21 32.26
CA PRO A 109 14.94 19.20 31.80
C PRO A 109 15.03 19.88 30.44
N GLN A 110 15.87 20.92 30.35
CA GLN A 110 16.32 21.52 29.11
C GLN A 110 16.95 20.44 28.23
N VAL A 111 16.36 20.16 27.07
CA VAL A 111 16.93 19.22 26.09
C VAL A 111 17.90 19.98 25.21
N SER A 112 19.19 19.86 25.53
CA SER A 112 20.30 20.27 24.65
C SER A 112 20.35 19.37 23.41
N PRO A 113 20.81 19.87 22.24
CA PRO A 113 20.98 19.05 21.04
C PRO A 113 21.96 17.91 21.36
N ARG A 114 21.47 16.67 21.26
CA ARG A 114 22.17 15.48 21.73
C ARG A 114 23.29 15.10 20.77
N SER A 115 24.52 15.17 21.26
CA SER A 115 25.65 14.40 20.74
C SER A 115 25.42 12.91 21.01
N PHE A 116 25.37 12.08 19.96
CA PHE A 116 25.14 10.65 20.08
C PHE A 116 26.39 9.93 20.59
N LYS A 117 26.30 9.40 21.81
CA LYS A 117 27.19 8.35 22.33
C LYS A 117 26.35 7.08 22.49
N VAL A 118 26.63 6.06 21.68
CA VAL A 118 26.14 4.69 21.90
C VAL A 118 26.74 4.17 23.21
N LEU A 119 25.97 3.42 24.02
CA LEU A 119 26.38 2.28 24.87
C LEU A 119 25.30 1.94 25.92
N SER A 120 24.97 0.64 26.06
CA SER A 120 24.41 -0.03 27.25
C SER A 120 23.39 0.74 28.11
N GLY A 121 22.09 0.44 27.96
CA GLY A 121 21.09 0.95 28.90
C GLY A 121 19.67 0.53 28.59
N ASP A 122 18.97 1.30 27.76
CA ASP A 122 17.52 1.15 27.59
C ASP A 122 17.15 1.25 26.10
N ILE A 123 16.86 0.11 25.46
CA ILE A 123 16.24 0.10 24.15
C ILE A 123 14.79 0.54 24.30
N GLU A 124 14.35 1.45 23.44
CA GLU A 124 12.94 1.82 23.36
C GLU A 124 12.19 0.80 22.50
N VAL A 125 11.17 0.16 23.06
CA VAL A 125 10.33 -0.80 22.36
C VAL A 125 9.06 -0.09 21.90
N ASN A 126 8.90 0.05 20.59
CA ASN A 126 7.75 0.65 19.94
C ASN A 126 6.75 -0.42 19.48
N PHE A 127 5.49 -0.28 19.86
CA PHE A 127 4.39 -1.11 19.38
C PHE A 127 3.66 -0.38 18.26
N ARG A 128 3.54 -1.02 17.09
CA ARG A 128 2.79 -0.46 15.95
C ARG A 128 1.77 -1.49 15.44
N PRO A 129 0.55 -1.08 15.05
CA PRO A 129 -0.34 -1.94 14.30
C PRO A 129 0.36 -2.41 13.01
N ASP A 130 0.18 -3.66 12.63
CA ASP A 130 0.68 -4.12 11.35
C ASP A 130 -0.07 -3.41 10.20
N PRO A 131 0.62 -2.92 9.15
CA PRO A 131 -0.04 -2.23 8.05
C PRO A 131 -1.13 -3.06 7.33
N ASN A 132 -1.02 -4.39 7.34
CA ASN A 132 -1.98 -5.27 6.67
C ASN A 132 -3.00 -5.85 7.66
N LEU A 133 -2.55 -6.32 8.84
CA LEU A 133 -3.40 -7.03 9.80
C LEU A 133 -4.01 -6.14 10.88
N TRP A 134 -3.51 -4.90 11.01
CA TRP A 134 -3.86 -3.93 12.03
C TRP A 134 -3.60 -4.46 13.45
N ASP A 135 -4.65 -4.90 14.14
CA ASP A 135 -4.62 -5.47 15.50
C ASP A 135 -4.75 -7.00 15.51
N GLY A 136 -4.71 -7.64 14.33
CA GLY A 136 -4.85 -9.08 14.17
C GLY A 136 -6.29 -9.56 14.01
N ARG A 137 -7.30 -8.68 14.00
CA ARG A 137 -8.69 -9.05 13.68
C ARG A 137 -8.82 -9.67 12.28
N PHE A 138 -7.91 -9.31 11.37
CA PHE A 138 -7.87 -9.81 10.00
C PHE A 138 -6.82 -10.90 9.75
N ALA A 139 -6.20 -11.46 10.80
CA ALA A 139 -5.08 -12.40 10.64
C ALA A 139 -5.45 -13.72 9.93
N ASN A 140 -6.74 -14.06 9.79
CA ASN A 140 -7.18 -15.20 8.99
C ASN A 140 -7.42 -14.86 7.50
N ASN A 141 -7.09 -13.64 7.06
CA ASN A 141 -7.23 -13.22 5.68
C ASN A 141 -5.92 -13.53 4.91
N GLY A 142 -6.00 -14.44 3.93
CA GLY A 142 -4.84 -14.83 3.12
C GLY A 142 -4.26 -13.69 2.28
N TRP A 143 -5.13 -12.83 1.70
CA TRP A 143 -4.71 -11.68 0.90
C TRP A 143 -3.80 -10.74 1.71
N LEU A 144 -4.18 -10.46 2.97
CA LEU A 144 -3.44 -9.56 3.84
C LEU A 144 -2.17 -10.18 4.44
N GLN A 145 -2.12 -11.52 4.56
CA GLN A 145 -0.96 -12.25 5.04
C GLN A 145 0.13 -12.38 3.96
N GLU A 146 -0.26 -12.63 2.71
CA GLU A 146 0.68 -12.66 1.58
C GLU A 146 1.09 -11.26 1.13
N CYS A 147 0.22 -10.26 1.27
CA CYS A 147 0.54 -8.89 0.87
C CYS A 147 1.85 -8.43 1.55
N PRO A 148 2.87 -7.98 0.79
CA PRO A 148 4.12 -7.53 1.37
C PRO A 148 3.89 -6.30 2.26
N LYS A 149 4.65 -6.17 3.36
CA LYS A 149 4.62 -4.93 4.15
C LYS A 149 5.13 -3.75 3.31
N PRO A 150 4.56 -2.54 3.45
CA PRO A 150 4.93 -1.38 2.64
C PRO A 150 6.44 -1.12 2.56
N VAL A 151 7.14 -1.24 3.70
CA VAL A 151 8.56 -0.89 3.83
C VAL A 151 9.48 -2.11 3.73
N SER A 152 9.30 -3.12 4.59
CA SER A 152 10.20 -4.29 4.65
C SER A 152 9.94 -5.35 3.58
N LYS A 153 8.80 -5.28 2.89
CA LYS A 153 8.32 -6.29 1.94
C LYS A 153 8.16 -7.70 2.51
N LEU A 154 8.21 -7.83 3.84
CA LEU A 154 7.98 -9.07 4.57
C LEU A 154 6.55 -9.57 4.33
N CYS A 155 6.40 -10.88 4.20
CA CYS A 155 5.13 -11.58 4.03
C CYS A 155 5.04 -12.70 5.07
N TRP A 156 3.84 -13.07 5.50
CA TRP A 156 3.58 -14.20 6.40
C TRP A 156 4.28 -14.18 7.77
N ASP A 157 4.97 -13.12 8.18
CA ASP A 157 5.56 -13.00 9.51
C ASP A 157 5.52 -11.55 9.98
N ASN A 158 5.64 -11.37 11.29
CA ASN A 158 6.19 -10.15 11.87
C ASN A 158 7.65 -10.38 12.28
N ALA A 159 8.39 -9.28 12.44
CA ALA A 159 9.79 -9.29 12.85
C ALA A 159 10.03 -8.19 13.88
N ILE A 160 11.09 -8.36 14.66
CA ILE A 160 11.65 -7.32 15.53
C ILE A 160 12.50 -6.42 14.64
N LEU A 161 11.98 -5.24 14.31
CA LEU A 161 12.70 -4.31 13.44
C LEU A 161 13.78 -3.60 14.23
N ILE A 162 15.03 -3.69 13.78
CA ILE A 162 16.19 -3.05 14.42
C ILE A 162 16.96 -2.18 13.42
N SER A 163 17.68 -1.20 13.94
CA SER A 163 18.56 -0.35 13.13
C SER A 163 19.81 -1.11 12.65
N PRO A 164 20.43 -0.69 11.53
CA PRO A 164 21.74 -1.22 11.11
C PRO A 164 22.81 -1.07 12.18
N ALA A 165 22.83 0.06 12.90
CA ALA A 165 23.76 0.31 14.01
C ALA A 165 23.58 -0.69 15.17
N LEU A 166 22.33 -0.94 15.57
CA LEU A 166 22.03 -1.92 16.63
C LEU A 166 22.39 -3.34 16.18
N ALA A 167 22.10 -3.68 14.93
CA ALA A 167 22.46 -4.97 14.33
C ALA A 167 23.97 -5.20 14.37
N GLN A 168 24.77 -4.22 13.94
CA GLN A 168 26.23 -4.29 13.98
C GLN A 168 26.75 -4.43 15.43
N SER A 169 26.22 -3.64 16.37
CA SER A 169 26.66 -3.70 17.77
C SER A 169 26.36 -5.04 18.45
N GLY A 170 25.26 -5.69 18.06
CA GLY A 170 24.83 -7.00 18.57
C GLY A 170 25.32 -8.19 17.77
N ASN A 171 26.09 -7.96 16.69
CA ASN A 171 26.46 -8.97 15.69
C ASN A 171 25.23 -9.78 15.19
N LEU A 172 24.13 -9.08 14.92
CA LEU A 172 22.86 -9.64 14.47
C LEU A 172 22.67 -9.42 12.97
N THR A 173 22.04 -10.40 12.34
CA THR A 173 21.64 -10.37 10.93
C THR A 173 20.14 -10.63 10.79
N THR A 174 19.57 -10.27 9.63
CA THR A 174 18.16 -10.55 9.36
C THR A 174 17.89 -12.05 9.38
N GLY A 175 16.94 -12.49 10.19
CA GLY A 175 16.59 -13.90 10.41
C GLY A 175 17.09 -14.46 11.74
N ASP A 176 18.02 -13.80 12.44
CA ASP A 176 18.45 -14.24 13.76
C ASP A 176 17.31 -14.11 14.78
N VAL A 177 17.13 -15.12 15.62
CA VAL A 177 16.12 -15.13 16.67
C VAL A 177 16.71 -14.56 17.95
N VAL A 178 16.05 -13.54 18.48
CA VAL A 178 16.44 -12.90 19.73
C VAL A 178 15.33 -13.02 20.77
N GLU A 179 15.74 -13.04 22.03
CA GLU A 179 14.86 -12.86 23.17
C GLU A 179 14.84 -11.38 23.54
N LEU A 180 13.68 -10.74 23.37
CA LEU A 180 13.44 -9.36 23.76
C LEU A 180 12.71 -9.36 25.10
N SER A 181 13.33 -8.76 26.11
CA SER A 181 12.75 -8.59 27.45
C SER A 181 12.43 -7.13 27.74
N LEU A 182 11.29 -6.88 28.39
CA LEU A 182 10.78 -5.57 28.77
C LEU A 182 9.93 -5.70 30.03
N GLY A 183 10.30 -4.98 31.09
CA GLY A 183 9.52 -4.94 32.34
C GLY A 183 9.16 -6.33 32.89
N GLY A 184 10.14 -7.23 32.97
CA GLY A 184 9.99 -8.60 33.49
C GLY A 184 9.28 -9.60 32.57
N ARG A 185 8.85 -9.17 31.37
CA ARG A 185 8.23 -10.02 30.35
C ARG A 185 9.22 -10.24 29.22
N SER A 186 9.16 -11.39 28.56
CA SER A 186 9.98 -11.64 27.37
C SER A 186 9.15 -12.26 26.24
N LEU A 187 9.59 -12.02 25.01
CA LEU A 187 9.16 -12.74 23.83
C LEU A 187 10.38 -13.14 23.00
N ARG A 188 10.20 -14.18 22.17
CA ARG A 188 11.20 -14.57 21.17
C ARG A 188 10.66 -14.26 19.80
N GLY A 189 11.50 -13.65 18.97
CA GLY A 189 11.12 -13.27 17.62
C GLY A 189 12.33 -13.10 16.71
N PRO A 190 12.14 -13.27 15.39
CA PRO A 190 13.20 -13.05 14.42
C PRO A 190 13.45 -11.56 14.21
N VAL A 191 14.71 -11.22 13.99
CA VAL A 191 15.17 -9.86 13.71
C VAL A 191 15.05 -9.54 12.23
N TRP A 192 14.66 -8.31 11.93
CA TRP A 192 14.78 -7.73 10.59
C TRP A 192 15.55 -6.41 10.68
N VAL A 193 16.70 -6.34 10.02
CA VAL A 193 17.50 -5.12 9.96
C VAL A 193 16.84 -4.16 8.97
N MET A 194 16.37 -3.03 9.47
CA MET A 194 15.59 -2.04 8.72
C MET A 194 16.39 -0.74 8.59
N PRO A 195 16.86 -0.38 7.38
CA PRO A 195 17.40 0.96 7.13
C PRO A 195 16.43 2.06 7.57
N GLY A 196 16.93 3.18 8.10
CA GLY A 196 16.12 4.30 8.61
C GLY A 196 15.42 4.07 9.95
N GLN A 197 15.55 2.88 10.55
CA GLN A 197 15.09 2.64 11.92
C GLN A 197 16.00 3.37 12.91
N ALA A 198 15.43 4.02 13.92
CA ALA A 198 16.19 4.80 14.89
C ALA A 198 17.19 3.91 15.69
N PRO A 199 18.44 4.37 15.94
CA PRO A 199 19.51 3.53 16.48
C PRO A 199 19.18 2.73 17.74
N ASN A 200 18.51 3.35 18.73
CA ASN A 200 18.20 2.74 20.04
C ASN A 200 16.71 2.37 20.19
N ALA A 201 16.02 2.10 19.08
CA ALA A 201 14.62 1.76 19.08
C ALA A 201 14.35 0.48 18.29
N VAL A 202 13.49 -0.38 18.84
CA VAL A 202 12.94 -1.53 18.13
C VAL A 202 11.47 -1.33 17.87
N THR A 203 11.00 -1.77 16.70
CA THR A 203 9.58 -1.73 16.36
C THR A 203 9.03 -3.15 16.29
N LEU A 204 7.93 -3.38 17.00
CA LEU A 204 7.17 -4.63 17.00
C LEU A 204 5.81 -4.39 16.36
N HIS A 205 5.46 -5.24 15.40
CA HIS A 205 4.14 -5.22 14.77
C HIS A 205 3.15 -6.10 15.53
N LEU A 206 1.99 -5.53 15.84
CA LEU A 206 0.86 -6.19 16.49
C LEU A 206 0.03 -7.01 15.48
N GLY A 207 -0.72 -8.00 15.98
CA GLY A 207 -1.71 -8.73 15.20
C GLY A 207 -1.31 -10.14 14.72
N TYR A 208 -0.06 -10.54 14.96
CA TYR A 208 0.48 -11.88 14.73
C TYR A 208 0.48 -12.75 16.00
N GLY A 209 0.95 -13.99 15.91
CA GLY A 209 1.11 -14.89 17.07
C GLY A 209 -0.21 -15.44 17.63
N ARG A 210 -1.30 -15.39 16.87
CA ARG A 210 -2.62 -15.86 17.32
C ARG A 210 -2.72 -17.38 17.23
N SER A 211 -3.07 -18.05 18.33
CA SER A 211 -3.26 -19.51 18.36
C SER A 211 -4.66 -19.95 17.88
N ARG A 212 -5.68 -19.09 18.03
CA ARG A 212 -7.08 -19.37 17.65
C ARG A 212 -7.61 -18.31 16.70
N VAL A 213 -7.31 -18.44 15.42
CA VAL A 213 -7.74 -17.48 14.38
C VAL A 213 -8.28 -18.15 13.10
N GLY A 214 -7.94 -19.41 12.88
CA GLY A 214 -8.33 -20.19 11.71
C GLY A 214 -7.12 -20.81 11.02
N ARG A 215 -7.30 -21.26 9.78
CA ARG A 215 -6.26 -22.00 9.03
C ARG A 215 -5.12 -21.13 8.49
N VAL A 216 -5.31 -19.82 8.36
CA VAL A 216 -4.34 -18.94 7.67
C VAL A 216 -3.35 -18.34 8.66
N GLY A 217 -3.85 -17.75 9.74
CA GLY A 217 -3.02 -16.99 10.69
C GLY A 217 -2.52 -17.78 11.91
N ALA A 218 -2.87 -19.07 12.03
CA ALA A 218 -2.44 -19.88 13.16
C ALA A 218 -0.96 -20.27 13.02
N GLY A 219 -0.16 -19.99 14.06
CA GLY A 219 1.28 -20.29 14.04
C GLY A 219 2.11 -19.35 13.17
N VAL A 220 1.56 -18.20 12.81
CA VAL A 220 2.19 -17.19 11.95
C VAL A 220 2.74 -16.06 12.81
N GLY A 221 4.05 -15.80 12.71
CA GLY A 221 4.75 -14.79 13.52
C GLY A 221 4.71 -15.05 15.04
N PHE A 222 5.05 -14.02 15.82
CA PHE A 222 5.03 -14.02 17.28
C PHE A 222 4.05 -12.98 17.84
N ASP A 223 3.58 -13.18 19.08
CA ASP A 223 2.63 -12.29 19.72
C ASP A 223 3.33 -11.12 20.42
N ALA A 224 3.33 -9.95 19.78
CA ALA A 224 3.87 -8.72 20.34
C ALA A 224 2.99 -8.14 21.47
N TYR A 225 1.73 -8.57 21.62
CA TYR A 225 0.88 -8.12 22.74
C TYR A 225 1.41 -8.58 24.10
N ALA A 226 2.20 -9.66 24.14
CA ALA A 226 2.81 -10.18 25.37
C ALA A 226 3.72 -9.16 26.09
N LEU A 227 4.35 -8.25 25.35
CA LEU A 227 5.20 -7.19 25.91
C LEU A 227 4.48 -5.87 26.17
N ARG A 228 3.26 -5.68 25.66
CA ARG A 228 2.55 -4.40 25.74
C ARG A 228 1.81 -4.24 27.09
N THR A 229 1.92 -3.08 27.75
CA THR A 229 1.16 -2.77 28.97
C THR A 229 0.05 -1.76 28.72
N SER A 230 -0.91 -1.67 29.64
CA SER A 230 -1.90 -0.58 29.67
C SER A 230 -1.30 0.77 30.08
N ALA A 231 -0.19 0.77 30.83
CA ALA A 231 0.53 1.98 31.22
C ALA A 231 1.35 2.58 30.06
N ALA A 232 1.85 1.75 29.15
CA ALA A 232 2.68 2.11 28.01
C ALA A 232 2.21 1.38 26.75
N LEU A 233 1.12 1.88 26.15
CA LEU A 233 0.44 1.21 25.03
C LEU A 233 1.23 1.23 23.71
N TRP A 234 2.12 2.20 23.51
CA TRP A 234 2.74 2.46 22.21
C TRP A 234 4.26 2.44 22.25
N PHE A 235 4.87 2.82 23.37
CA PHE A 235 6.31 2.71 23.54
C PHE A 235 6.67 2.60 25.01
N GLU A 236 7.69 1.81 25.32
CA GLU A 236 8.23 1.64 26.67
C GLU A 236 9.76 1.52 26.57
N ARG A 237 10.49 2.07 27.55
CA ARG A 237 11.95 1.97 27.62
C ARG A 237 12.38 0.81 28.52
N GLY A 238 13.65 0.44 28.44
CA GLY A 238 14.22 -0.64 29.24
C GLY A 238 14.15 -2.00 28.54
N GLY A 239 13.98 -2.00 27.21
CA GLY A 239 14.11 -3.19 26.39
C GLY A 239 15.54 -3.74 26.42
N LYS A 240 15.69 -5.06 26.52
CA LYS A 240 16.96 -5.77 26.40
C LYS A 240 16.83 -6.91 25.40
N ILE A 241 17.79 -6.99 24.48
CA ILE A 241 17.85 -8.02 23.43
C ILE A 241 18.97 -8.98 23.75
N VAL A 242 18.66 -10.27 23.74
CA VAL A 242 19.65 -11.35 23.93
C VAL A 242 19.59 -12.30 22.72
N PRO A 243 20.70 -12.50 21.99
CA PRO A 243 20.75 -13.49 20.91
C PRO A 243 20.52 -14.90 21.45
N THR A 244 19.69 -15.70 20.77
CA THR A 244 19.41 -17.09 21.18
C THR A 244 20.27 -18.12 20.46
N GLY A 245 20.96 -17.71 19.38
CA GLY A 245 21.69 -18.61 18.47
C GLY A 245 20.80 -19.38 17.48
N GLN A 246 19.47 -19.23 17.55
CA GLN A 246 18.54 -19.81 16.58
C GLN A 246 18.31 -18.87 15.41
N THR A 247 17.93 -19.42 14.26
CA THR A 247 17.54 -18.66 13.06
C THR A 247 16.13 -19.03 12.62
N HIS A 248 15.45 -18.09 11.98
CA HIS A 248 14.10 -18.27 11.43
C HIS A 248 14.04 -17.76 10.01
N LEU A 249 13.32 -18.49 9.17
CA LEU A 249 13.12 -18.08 7.79
C LEU A 249 12.09 -16.95 7.71
N LEU A 250 12.57 -15.76 7.39
CA LEU A 250 11.74 -14.61 6.99
C LEU A 250 11.63 -14.55 5.46
N VAL A 251 10.45 -14.20 4.97
CA VAL A 251 10.13 -14.23 3.54
C VAL A 251 9.73 -12.85 3.05
N THR A 252 10.38 -12.39 1.98
CA THR A 252 10.12 -11.09 1.33
C THR A 252 9.86 -11.29 -0.16
N THR A 253 9.04 -10.42 -0.76
CA THR A 253 8.86 -10.37 -2.23
C THR A 253 9.96 -9.57 -2.93
N GLN A 254 10.79 -8.84 -2.18
CA GLN A 254 11.87 -8.02 -2.72
C GLN A 254 13.15 -8.26 -1.93
N ALA A 255 14.19 -8.75 -2.60
CA ALA A 255 15.50 -8.99 -1.99
C ALA A 255 16.43 -7.78 -2.07
N HIS A 256 16.36 -7.00 -3.15
CA HIS A 256 17.26 -5.86 -3.40
C HIS A 256 16.47 -4.56 -3.34
N HIS A 257 16.86 -3.68 -2.42
CA HIS A 257 16.25 -2.36 -2.22
C HIS A 257 17.12 -1.21 -2.75
N GLN A 258 18.39 -1.47 -3.05
CA GLN A 258 19.28 -0.47 -3.64
C GLN A 258 19.25 -0.59 -5.17
N LEU A 259 19.18 0.54 -5.86
CA LEU A 259 19.35 0.60 -7.31
C LEU A 259 20.87 0.49 -7.59
N GLY A 260 21.30 -0.68 -8.07
CA GLY A 260 22.72 -1.09 -8.13
C GLY A 260 23.60 -0.37 -9.16
N SER A 261 23.12 0.63 -9.89
CA SER A 261 23.97 1.49 -10.74
C SER A 261 23.26 2.84 -11.02
N PRO A 262 24.01 3.97 -11.03
CA PRO A 262 23.51 5.27 -11.52
C PRO A 262 22.97 5.22 -12.96
N ASP A 263 23.46 4.29 -13.79
CA ASP A 263 23.14 4.21 -15.21
C ASP A 263 21.78 3.56 -15.51
N ARG A 264 21.11 3.01 -14.48
CA ARG A 264 19.78 2.40 -14.60
C ARG A 264 18.74 3.30 -13.97
N GLU A 265 18.26 4.25 -14.75
CA GLU A 265 17.21 5.22 -14.38
C GLU A 265 15.79 4.58 -14.30
N VAL A 266 15.64 3.53 -13.49
CA VAL A 266 14.34 2.87 -13.26
C VAL A 266 13.38 3.80 -12.51
N TYR A 267 13.90 4.49 -11.50
CA TYR A 267 13.16 5.41 -10.65
C TYR A 267 13.76 6.80 -10.76
N ARG A 268 12.93 7.80 -11.06
CA ARG A 268 13.34 9.20 -11.17
C ARG A 268 12.70 10.03 -10.06
N SER A 269 13.53 10.79 -9.36
CA SER A 269 13.11 11.76 -8.35
C SER A 269 13.93 13.03 -8.46
N GLY A 270 13.35 14.15 -8.04
CA GLY A 270 14.02 15.45 -7.96
C GLY A 270 13.32 16.37 -6.96
N THR A 271 13.88 17.57 -6.76
CA THR A 271 13.29 18.57 -5.87
C THR A 271 12.39 19.54 -6.62
N LEU A 272 11.48 20.21 -5.89
CA LEU A 272 10.65 21.28 -6.45
C LEU A 272 11.50 22.41 -7.03
N ASN A 273 12.61 22.78 -6.37
CA ASN A 273 13.53 23.80 -6.85
C ASN A 273 14.17 23.40 -8.20
N GLN A 274 14.55 22.14 -8.36
CA GLN A 274 15.07 21.62 -9.64
C GLN A 274 14.00 21.68 -10.74
N TYR A 275 12.76 21.33 -10.42
CA TYR A 275 11.65 21.39 -11.37
C TYR A 275 11.33 22.82 -11.81
N LEU A 276 11.33 23.78 -10.88
CA LEU A 276 11.09 25.20 -11.19
C LEU A 276 12.22 25.80 -12.04
N ALA A 277 13.46 25.37 -11.83
CA ALA A 277 14.60 25.79 -12.63
C ALA A 277 14.60 25.16 -14.04
N ASN A 278 14.26 23.87 -14.14
CA ASN A 278 14.15 23.15 -15.41
C ASN A 278 13.00 22.14 -15.33
N SER A 279 11.88 22.45 -15.97
CA SER A 279 10.69 21.59 -15.98
C SER A 279 10.92 20.23 -16.66
N SER A 280 11.97 20.10 -17.48
CA SER A 280 12.35 18.87 -18.20
C SER A 280 13.53 18.13 -17.57
N PHE A 281 13.90 18.39 -16.31
CA PHE A 281 15.04 17.73 -15.64
C PHE A 281 14.92 16.19 -15.59
N VAL A 282 13.69 15.67 -15.69
CA VAL A 282 13.38 14.24 -15.67
C VAL A 282 13.74 13.55 -16.99
N LYS A 283 13.94 14.30 -18.08
CA LYS A 283 14.33 13.70 -19.36
C LYS A 283 15.73 13.10 -19.20
N SER A 284 15.74 11.78 -19.34
CA SER A 284 16.88 10.85 -19.30
C SER A 284 18.17 11.41 -19.87
N SER A 285 19.32 11.11 -19.25
CA SER A 285 20.61 11.22 -19.97
C SER A 285 20.81 10.08 -20.96
N VAL A 286 20.01 9.01 -20.86
CA VAL A 286 20.01 7.88 -21.80
C VAL A 286 19.07 8.19 -22.98
N GLU A 287 19.62 8.12 -24.19
CA GLU A 287 18.87 8.27 -25.43
C GLU A 287 17.72 7.26 -25.48
N ILE A 288 16.50 7.77 -25.70
CA ILE A 288 15.32 6.94 -25.91
C ILE A 288 15.17 6.84 -27.43
N PRO A 289 15.22 5.62 -28.00
CA PRO A 289 15.07 5.44 -29.44
C PRO A 289 13.79 6.10 -29.95
N ASN A 290 13.78 6.51 -31.22
CA ASN A 290 12.54 6.92 -31.92
C ASN A 290 11.71 5.69 -32.30
N MET A 291 10.40 5.90 -32.56
CA MET A 291 9.46 4.78 -32.76
C MET A 291 9.81 3.99 -34.03
N ASP A 292 10.34 4.67 -35.03
CA ASP A 292 10.82 4.16 -36.31
C ASP A 292 12.20 3.50 -36.24
N GLU A 293 12.91 3.59 -35.10
CA GLU A 293 14.17 2.87 -34.88
C GLU A 293 13.92 1.40 -34.51
N THR A 294 13.30 0.69 -35.45
CA THR A 294 12.91 -0.71 -35.33
C THR A 294 12.90 -1.37 -36.70
N LEU A 295 13.01 -2.71 -36.74
CA LEU A 295 12.91 -3.48 -37.98
C LEU A 295 11.46 -3.59 -38.50
N TYR A 296 10.48 -3.29 -37.63
CA TYR A 296 9.06 -3.36 -37.94
C TYR A 296 8.58 -2.06 -38.62
N TYR A 297 7.55 -2.14 -39.44
CA TYR A 297 7.01 -0.93 -40.05
C TYR A 297 6.21 -0.14 -39.00
N PRO A 298 6.57 1.12 -38.69
CA PRO A 298 5.95 1.87 -37.59
C PRO A 298 4.45 2.11 -37.79
N ASP A 299 3.95 2.08 -39.03
CA ASP A 299 2.53 2.25 -39.37
C ASP A 299 1.77 0.91 -39.55
N GLU A 300 2.41 -0.24 -39.32
CA GLU A 300 1.78 -1.56 -39.56
C GLU A 300 0.55 -1.80 -38.67
N TYR A 301 0.58 -1.29 -37.44
CA TYR A 301 -0.49 -1.45 -36.45
C TYR A 301 -0.97 -0.10 -35.94
N GLN A 302 -2.09 0.37 -36.47
CA GLN A 302 -2.74 1.60 -36.04
C GLN A 302 -3.88 1.31 -35.06
N TYR A 303 -3.76 1.84 -33.84
CA TYR A 303 -4.80 1.74 -32.81
C TYR A 303 -5.80 2.89 -32.94
N ALA A 304 -6.64 2.88 -33.99
CA ALA A 304 -7.54 3.99 -34.32
C ALA A 304 -8.80 4.07 -33.42
N GLY A 305 -9.18 2.96 -32.78
CA GLY A 305 -10.31 2.90 -31.84
C GLY A 305 -9.94 3.46 -30.47
N TYR A 306 -10.05 2.61 -29.45
CA TYR A 306 -9.51 2.92 -28.12
C TYR A 306 -8.02 2.61 -28.07
N LYS A 307 -7.25 3.48 -27.41
CA LYS A 307 -5.82 3.29 -27.16
C LYS A 307 -5.58 3.34 -25.66
N TRP A 308 -5.78 2.23 -24.95
CA TRP A 308 -5.68 2.23 -23.49
C TRP A 308 -4.27 2.51 -22.97
N GLY A 309 -4.18 3.33 -21.94
CA GLY A 309 -2.93 3.68 -21.27
C GLY A 309 -3.10 3.95 -19.79
N MET A 310 -1.99 3.91 -19.07
CA MET A 310 -1.92 4.19 -17.64
C MET A 310 -0.79 5.19 -17.37
N SER A 311 -1.02 6.14 -16.47
CA SER A 311 0.00 7.01 -15.90
C SER A 311 0.00 6.84 -14.38
N ILE A 312 1.16 6.70 -13.77
CA ILE A 312 1.32 6.49 -12.32
C ILE A 312 2.15 7.64 -11.75
N ASP A 313 1.56 8.42 -10.86
CA ASP A 313 2.23 9.49 -10.14
C ASP A 313 3.00 8.95 -8.93
N LEU A 314 4.32 9.06 -8.98
CA LEU A 314 5.21 8.60 -7.91
C LEU A 314 5.29 9.58 -6.74
N THR A 315 4.88 10.84 -6.93
CA THR A 315 4.84 11.85 -5.87
C THR A 315 3.74 11.54 -4.86
N THR A 316 2.57 11.15 -5.34
CA THR A 316 1.39 10.84 -4.52
C THR A 316 1.37 9.38 -4.02
N CYS A 317 2.19 8.49 -4.60
CA CYS A 317 2.24 7.10 -4.17
C CYS A 317 2.84 6.92 -2.77
N ILE A 318 2.00 6.60 -1.79
CA ILE A 318 2.40 6.34 -0.39
C ILE A 318 2.73 4.88 -0.08
N GLY A 319 2.78 3.99 -1.09
CA GLY A 319 3.09 2.57 -0.87
C GLY A 319 2.07 1.78 -0.04
N CYS A 320 0.81 2.20 0.02
CA CYS A 320 -0.24 1.60 0.86
C CYS A 320 -0.63 0.15 0.51
N ASN A 321 -0.19 -0.39 -0.64
CA ASN A 321 -0.53 -1.72 -1.16
C ASN A 321 -2.03 -2.02 -1.37
N ALA A 322 -2.92 -1.04 -1.26
CA ALA A 322 -4.34 -1.22 -1.58
C ALA A 322 -4.55 -1.66 -3.04
N CYS A 323 -3.71 -1.19 -3.97
CA CYS A 323 -3.75 -1.59 -5.37
C CYS A 323 -3.39 -3.07 -5.59
N LEU A 324 -2.57 -3.68 -4.73
CA LEU A 324 -2.23 -5.11 -4.79
C LEU A 324 -3.47 -5.95 -4.45
N VAL A 325 -4.03 -5.70 -3.26
CA VAL A 325 -5.18 -6.46 -2.74
C VAL A 325 -6.43 -6.24 -3.62
N ALA A 326 -6.62 -5.04 -4.15
CA ALA A 326 -7.71 -4.78 -5.10
C ALA A 326 -7.54 -5.54 -6.42
N CYS A 327 -6.30 -5.62 -6.94
CA CYS A 327 -6.02 -6.41 -8.13
C CYS A 327 -6.24 -7.90 -7.87
N GLU A 328 -5.89 -8.38 -6.67
CA GLU A 328 -6.11 -9.75 -6.25
C GLU A 328 -7.59 -10.12 -6.13
N ALA A 329 -8.38 -9.27 -5.45
CA ALA A 329 -9.82 -9.45 -5.31
C ALA A 329 -10.56 -9.38 -6.67
N GLU A 330 -10.20 -8.41 -7.51
CA GLU A 330 -10.85 -8.21 -8.81
C GLU A 330 -10.53 -9.33 -9.80
N ASN A 331 -9.28 -9.77 -9.84
CA ASN A 331 -8.78 -10.65 -10.90
C ASN A 331 -8.57 -12.09 -10.41
N ASN A 332 -9.25 -12.53 -9.35
CA ASN A 332 -9.19 -13.91 -8.84
C ASN A 332 -7.76 -14.43 -8.64
N ILE A 333 -6.84 -13.56 -8.22
CA ILE A 333 -5.45 -13.96 -8.01
C ILE A 333 -5.40 -14.88 -6.79
N PRO A 334 -4.72 -16.04 -6.89
CA PRO A 334 -4.71 -16.99 -5.79
C PRO A 334 -3.66 -16.62 -4.75
N VAL A 335 -3.99 -16.89 -3.48
CA VAL A 335 -3.06 -16.72 -2.36
C VAL A 335 -1.97 -17.80 -2.39
N VAL A 336 -0.72 -17.40 -2.24
CA VAL A 336 0.46 -18.27 -2.19
C VAL A 336 1.04 -18.32 -0.78
N GLY A 337 1.23 -19.55 -0.27
CA GLY A 337 1.79 -19.78 1.07
C GLY A 337 3.26 -19.39 1.19
N LYS A 338 3.70 -19.14 2.44
CA LYS A 338 5.06 -18.71 2.83
C LYS A 338 6.18 -19.46 2.10
N ASP A 339 6.12 -20.79 2.04
CA ASP A 339 7.16 -21.62 1.41
C ASP A 339 7.34 -21.37 -0.09
N GLN A 340 6.27 -20.99 -0.78
CA GLN A 340 6.30 -20.72 -2.21
C GLN A 340 6.69 -19.26 -2.48
N VAL A 341 6.27 -18.32 -1.62
CA VAL A 341 6.74 -16.93 -1.68
C VAL A 341 8.26 -16.87 -1.45
N HIS A 342 8.80 -17.68 -0.53
CA HIS A 342 10.26 -17.81 -0.32
C HIS A 342 11.02 -18.18 -1.61
N ARG A 343 10.36 -18.91 -2.52
CA ARG A 343 10.93 -19.33 -3.80
C ARG A 343 10.67 -18.32 -4.93
N ASN A 344 10.26 -17.09 -4.60
CA ASN A 344 9.87 -16.01 -5.52
C ASN A 344 8.73 -16.43 -6.48
N ARG A 345 7.65 -16.95 -5.90
CA ARG A 345 6.47 -17.45 -6.64
C ARG A 345 5.16 -16.80 -6.18
N GLU A 346 5.25 -15.61 -5.58
CA GLU A 346 4.09 -14.79 -5.26
C GLU A 346 3.30 -14.45 -6.52
N MET A 347 1.97 -14.32 -6.44
CA MET A 347 1.11 -14.17 -7.62
C MET A 347 0.62 -12.73 -7.88
N PHE A 348 1.28 -11.70 -7.31
CA PHE A 348 0.88 -10.30 -7.52
C PHE A 348 1.11 -9.80 -8.95
N TRP A 349 0.03 -9.32 -9.60
CA TRP A 349 0.06 -8.76 -10.98
C TRP A 349 0.52 -7.31 -11.05
N ILE A 350 0.40 -6.60 -9.94
CA ILE A 350 1.01 -5.30 -9.67
C ILE A 350 1.80 -5.49 -8.39
N ARG A 351 3.06 -5.09 -8.37
CA ARG A 351 3.86 -5.04 -7.14
C ARG A 351 4.19 -3.59 -6.83
N VAL A 352 4.45 -3.26 -5.57
CA VAL A 352 5.01 -1.95 -5.21
C VAL A 352 6.44 -2.22 -4.77
N ASP A 353 7.40 -1.75 -5.55
CA ASP A 353 8.82 -1.85 -5.23
C ASP A 353 9.20 -0.72 -4.27
N THR A 354 10.11 -1.00 -3.34
CA THR A 354 10.71 -0.01 -2.43
C THR A 354 12.17 0.19 -2.75
N TYR A 355 12.58 1.43 -2.96
CA TYR A 355 13.98 1.76 -3.14
C TYR A 355 14.50 2.63 -1.99
N PHE A 356 15.72 2.34 -1.56
CA PHE A 356 16.45 3.12 -0.56
C PHE A 356 17.60 3.86 -1.24
N LYS A 357 17.70 5.16 -0.99
CA LYS A 357 18.79 6.01 -1.47
C LYS A 357 19.47 6.69 -0.29
N GLY A 358 20.80 6.84 -0.36
CA GLY A 358 21.59 7.49 0.68
C GLY A 358 22.05 6.55 1.80
N PRO A 359 22.52 7.11 2.93
CA PRO A 359 23.05 6.35 4.07
C PRO A 359 22.01 5.42 4.70
N LEU A 360 22.43 4.25 5.17
CA LEU A 360 21.52 3.26 5.77
C LEU A 360 20.83 3.73 7.05
N ASP A 361 21.43 4.66 7.79
CA ASP A 361 20.89 5.19 9.04
C ASP A 361 19.76 6.22 8.80
N ASN A 362 19.78 6.89 7.65
CA ASN A 362 18.77 7.86 7.25
C ASN A 362 18.55 7.84 5.73
N PRO A 363 17.98 6.77 5.18
CA PRO A 363 17.76 6.64 3.76
C PRO A 363 16.48 7.38 3.33
N GLU A 364 16.47 7.85 2.10
CA GLU A 364 15.23 8.23 1.41
C GLU A 364 14.44 6.97 1.03
N PHE A 365 13.13 7.03 1.24
CA PHE A 365 12.18 5.95 0.92
C PHE A 365 11.32 6.30 -0.26
N ASP A 366 11.35 5.42 -1.25
CA ASP A 366 10.64 5.60 -2.51
C ASP A 366 9.81 4.37 -2.85
N HIS A 367 8.61 4.61 -3.39
CA HIS A 367 7.65 3.58 -3.75
C HIS A 367 7.34 3.66 -5.24
N MET A 368 7.43 2.52 -5.93
CA MET A 368 7.12 2.43 -7.36
C MET A 368 6.18 1.26 -7.63
N PRO A 369 4.89 1.51 -7.93
CA PRO A 369 3.99 0.47 -8.40
C PRO A 369 4.37 0.00 -9.80
N VAL A 370 4.62 -1.30 -9.98
CA VAL A 370 5.03 -1.91 -11.25
C VAL A 370 4.01 -2.97 -11.67
N PRO A 371 3.00 -2.59 -12.50
CA PRO A 371 2.14 -3.55 -13.19
C PRO A 371 2.77 -4.03 -14.50
N CYS A 372 2.04 -4.83 -15.28
CA CYS A 372 2.36 -4.98 -16.70
C CYS A 372 2.22 -3.64 -17.43
N MET A 373 3.25 -3.27 -18.18
CA MET A 373 3.29 -1.99 -18.90
C MET A 373 2.45 -1.97 -20.19
N GLN A 374 1.89 -3.11 -20.62
CA GLN A 374 1.26 -3.31 -21.94
C GLN A 374 2.10 -2.68 -23.07
N CYS A 375 3.35 -3.14 -23.19
CA CYS A 375 4.30 -2.71 -24.21
C CYS A 375 3.75 -2.90 -25.63
N GLU A 376 3.74 -1.88 -26.49
CA GLU A 376 3.35 -2.05 -27.90
C GLU A 376 4.35 -2.97 -28.63
N HIS A 377 5.64 -2.75 -28.44
CA HIS A 377 6.69 -3.67 -28.86
C HIS A 377 6.95 -4.70 -27.75
N ALA A 378 6.01 -5.62 -27.54
CA ALA A 378 6.07 -6.60 -26.45
C ALA A 378 7.06 -7.74 -26.73
N PRO A 379 8.24 -7.78 -26.06
CA PRO A 379 9.18 -8.90 -26.23
C PRO A 379 8.61 -10.22 -25.70
N CYS A 380 7.64 -10.13 -24.79
CA CYS A 380 7.01 -11.31 -24.19
C CYS A 380 6.01 -12.03 -25.10
N GLU A 381 5.58 -11.43 -26.22
CA GLU A 381 4.68 -12.06 -27.20
C GLU A 381 5.44 -12.93 -28.20
N LEU A 382 6.48 -12.35 -28.81
CA LEU A 382 7.31 -13.00 -29.85
C LEU A 382 7.92 -14.34 -29.41
N VAL A 383 8.05 -14.55 -28.09
CA VAL A 383 8.65 -15.72 -27.48
C VAL A 383 7.63 -16.79 -27.05
N CYS A 384 6.34 -16.57 -27.27
CA CYS A 384 5.30 -17.54 -26.94
C CYS A 384 5.09 -18.51 -28.12
N PRO A 385 5.51 -19.78 -28.03
CA PRO A 385 5.45 -20.71 -29.17
C PRO A 385 4.03 -21.14 -29.55
N VAL A 386 3.04 -20.79 -28.74
CA VAL A 386 1.63 -21.18 -28.93
C VAL A 386 0.71 -19.96 -29.03
N GLU A 387 1.26 -18.75 -29.12
CA GLU A 387 0.49 -17.50 -29.26
C GLU A 387 -0.55 -17.30 -28.14
N ALA A 388 -0.21 -17.71 -26.91
CA ALA A 388 -1.05 -17.45 -25.74
C ALA A 388 -1.02 -15.98 -25.29
N THR A 389 -0.13 -15.18 -25.88
CA THR A 389 0.04 -13.76 -25.60
C THR A 389 0.11 -13.01 -26.92
N VAL A 390 -0.84 -12.11 -27.15
CA VAL A 390 -1.03 -11.39 -28.42
C VAL A 390 -1.61 -10.00 -28.12
N HIS A 391 -1.36 -9.02 -28.98
CA HIS A 391 -2.05 -7.74 -28.91
C HIS A 391 -3.46 -7.81 -29.48
N ASP A 392 -4.37 -7.02 -28.93
CA ASP A 392 -5.66 -6.71 -29.56
C ASP A 392 -5.60 -5.39 -30.36
N SER A 393 -6.73 -5.07 -30.99
CA SER A 393 -6.92 -3.82 -31.75
C SER A 393 -6.95 -2.55 -30.88
N GLU A 394 -7.01 -2.68 -29.54
CA GLU A 394 -6.97 -1.56 -28.58
C GLU A 394 -5.55 -1.32 -28.03
N GLY A 395 -4.60 -2.19 -28.42
CA GLY A 395 -3.21 -2.16 -27.98
C GLY A 395 -2.99 -2.76 -26.60
N LEU A 396 -3.93 -3.55 -26.08
CA LEU A 396 -3.72 -4.34 -24.89
C LEU A 396 -2.95 -5.61 -25.24
N ASN A 397 -1.92 -5.90 -24.46
CA ASN A 397 -1.31 -7.22 -24.48
C ASN A 397 -2.31 -8.20 -23.82
N LEU A 398 -2.82 -9.18 -24.54
CA LEU A 398 -3.74 -10.18 -24.00
C LEU A 398 -2.96 -11.37 -23.44
N GLN A 399 -3.44 -11.96 -22.35
CA GLN A 399 -2.96 -13.25 -21.86
C GLN A 399 -4.12 -14.24 -21.92
N VAL A 400 -4.14 -15.07 -22.94
CA VAL A 400 -5.14 -16.13 -23.10
C VAL A 400 -4.71 -17.31 -22.24
N TYR A 401 -5.32 -17.43 -21.07
CA TYR A 401 -4.92 -18.40 -20.05
C TYR A 401 -5.00 -19.86 -20.54
N GLN A 402 -6.05 -20.20 -21.30
CA GLN A 402 -6.34 -21.55 -21.78
C GLN A 402 -5.34 -22.02 -22.85
N ARG A 403 -4.74 -21.09 -23.58
CA ARG A 403 -3.75 -21.39 -24.64
C ARG A 403 -2.34 -21.60 -24.08
N CYS A 404 -2.08 -21.12 -22.86
CA CYS A 404 -0.76 -21.18 -22.26
C CYS A 404 -0.36 -22.61 -21.91
N VAL A 405 0.70 -23.13 -22.55
CA VAL A 405 1.28 -24.45 -22.27
C VAL A 405 2.40 -24.43 -21.22
N GLY A 406 2.66 -23.27 -20.60
CA GLY A 406 3.55 -23.16 -19.44
C GLY A 406 5.05 -23.22 -19.71
N THR A 407 5.51 -22.82 -20.89
CA THR A 407 6.96 -22.75 -21.21
C THR A 407 7.72 -21.72 -20.36
N ARG A 408 7.03 -20.70 -19.83
CA ARG A 408 7.54 -19.60 -18.99
C ARG A 408 8.49 -18.61 -19.68
N PHE A 409 8.80 -18.80 -20.95
CA PHE A 409 9.78 -17.96 -21.65
C PHE A 409 9.34 -16.49 -21.79
N CYS A 410 8.02 -16.24 -21.86
CA CYS A 410 7.46 -14.88 -21.82
C CYS A 410 7.79 -14.09 -20.54
N SER A 411 8.03 -14.76 -19.40
CA SER A 411 8.50 -14.09 -18.18
C SER A 411 9.99 -13.74 -18.27
N ASN A 412 10.80 -14.64 -18.82
CA ASN A 412 12.23 -14.41 -19.03
C ASN A 412 12.47 -13.19 -19.92
N ASN A 413 11.73 -13.09 -21.03
CA ASN A 413 11.90 -11.98 -21.98
C ASN A 413 11.21 -10.67 -21.55
N CYS A 414 10.33 -10.72 -20.55
CA CYS A 414 9.73 -9.50 -20.00
C CYS A 414 10.78 -8.75 -19.16
N PRO A 415 11.18 -7.52 -19.53
CA PRO A 415 12.24 -6.80 -18.80
C PRO A 415 11.82 -6.43 -17.38
N TYR A 416 10.52 -6.22 -17.16
CA TYR A 416 9.96 -5.84 -15.86
C TYR A 416 9.70 -7.03 -14.92
N LYS A 417 9.79 -8.26 -15.42
CA LYS A 417 9.45 -9.49 -14.67
C LYS A 417 8.09 -9.39 -13.96
N VAL A 418 7.05 -9.05 -14.70
CA VAL A 418 5.65 -8.84 -14.22
C VAL A 418 4.68 -9.93 -14.69
N ARG A 419 5.20 -10.95 -15.36
CA ARG A 419 4.47 -12.18 -15.69
C ARG A 419 4.61 -13.14 -14.49
N ARG A 420 3.49 -13.66 -13.99
CA ARG A 420 3.41 -14.52 -12.79
C ARG A 420 2.92 -15.90 -13.16
N PHE A 421 3.61 -16.94 -12.71
CA PHE A 421 3.35 -18.30 -13.17
C PHE A 421 2.72 -19.14 -12.07
N ASN A 422 1.62 -19.84 -12.40
CA ASN A 422 1.03 -20.83 -11.50
C ASN A 422 1.89 -22.10 -11.45
N PHE A 423 2.93 -22.10 -10.61
CA PHE A 423 3.82 -23.26 -10.45
C PHE A 423 3.08 -24.49 -9.93
N LEU A 424 2.18 -24.27 -8.99
CA LEU A 424 1.34 -25.30 -8.38
C LEU A 424 -0.13 -24.96 -8.65
N ARG A 425 -1.02 -25.85 -8.21
CA ARG A 425 -2.44 -25.55 -8.19
C ARG A 425 -2.76 -24.67 -6.97
N TYR A 426 -2.69 -23.35 -7.14
CA TYR A 426 -2.98 -22.40 -6.07
C TYR A 426 -4.47 -22.16 -5.84
N SER A 427 -5.31 -22.43 -6.85
CA SER A 427 -6.78 -22.32 -6.77
C SER A 427 -7.43 -23.68 -6.41
N PRO A 428 -7.90 -23.86 -5.15
CA PRO A 428 -8.62 -25.06 -4.75
C PRO A 428 -10.07 -25.02 -5.25
N TYR A 429 -10.46 -25.98 -6.10
CA TYR A 429 -11.87 -26.17 -6.52
C TYR A 429 -12.66 -27.04 -5.55
N ASP A 430 -12.01 -27.63 -4.54
CA ASP A 430 -12.61 -28.50 -3.52
C ASP A 430 -13.24 -27.72 -2.35
N LYS A 431 -13.32 -26.38 -2.47
CA LYS A 431 -13.72 -25.48 -1.37
C LYS A 431 -14.89 -24.59 -1.82
N PRO A 432 -16.14 -25.10 -1.78
CA PRO A 432 -17.30 -24.41 -2.36
C PRO A 432 -17.57 -23.04 -1.70
N TRP A 433 -17.23 -22.86 -0.42
CA TRP A 433 -17.35 -21.57 0.26
C TRP A 433 -16.45 -20.45 -0.33
N ARG A 434 -15.49 -20.76 -1.21
CA ARG A 434 -14.67 -19.75 -1.90
C ARG A 434 -15.27 -19.30 -3.23
N GLU A 435 -16.14 -20.09 -3.84
CA GLU A 435 -16.69 -19.78 -5.17
C GLU A 435 -17.42 -18.43 -5.23
N PRO A 436 -18.22 -18.03 -4.22
CA PRO A 436 -18.88 -16.72 -4.23
C PRO A 436 -17.93 -15.52 -4.12
N MET A 437 -16.66 -15.75 -3.75
CA MET A 437 -15.65 -14.70 -3.68
C MET A 437 -15.03 -14.38 -5.04
N TYR A 438 -15.10 -15.32 -6.00
CA TYR A 438 -14.50 -15.13 -7.30
C TYR A 438 -15.35 -14.21 -8.17
N ASN A 439 -14.69 -13.29 -8.86
CA ASN A 439 -15.28 -12.49 -9.91
C ASN A 439 -15.71 -13.42 -11.07
N PRO A 440 -17.00 -13.49 -11.42
CA PRO A 440 -17.48 -14.40 -12.47
C PRO A 440 -16.96 -14.01 -13.86
N GLU A 441 -16.57 -12.75 -14.06
CA GLU A 441 -16.07 -12.23 -15.34
C GLU A 441 -14.58 -12.51 -15.58
N VAL A 442 -13.89 -13.12 -14.61
CA VAL A 442 -12.46 -13.42 -14.70
C VAL A 442 -12.21 -14.91 -14.52
N THR A 443 -11.52 -15.52 -15.49
CA THR A 443 -11.11 -16.93 -15.41
C THR A 443 -10.35 -17.22 -14.12
N VAL A 444 -10.71 -18.28 -13.39
CA VAL A 444 -9.91 -18.82 -12.29
C VAL A 444 -8.86 -19.76 -12.87
N ARG A 445 -7.57 -19.39 -12.77
CA ARG A 445 -6.51 -20.09 -13.50
C ARG A 445 -6.18 -21.45 -12.89
N TRP A 446 -5.70 -22.33 -13.76
CA TRP A 446 -5.17 -23.64 -13.40
C TRP A 446 -3.66 -23.61 -13.14
N ARG A 447 -3.08 -24.73 -12.70
CA ARG A 447 -1.62 -24.91 -12.65
C ARG A 447 -1.03 -24.82 -14.06
N GLY A 448 0.21 -24.37 -14.17
CA GLY A 448 0.96 -24.37 -15.42
C GLY A 448 0.67 -23.20 -16.36
N VAL A 449 -0.06 -22.18 -15.91
CA VAL A 449 -0.49 -21.04 -16.72
C VAL A 449 0.17 -19.75 -16.24
N MET A 450 0.59 -18.92 -17.21
CA MET A 450 1.11 -17.58 -16.95
C MET A 450 -0.02 -16.56 -16.81
N GLU A 451 0.18 -15.60 -15.92
CA GLU A 451 -0.70 -14.48 -15.63
C GLU A 451 0.06 -13.16 -15.70
N LYS A 452 -0.68 -12.06 -15.80
CA LYS A 452 -0.15 -10.69 -15.71
C LYS A 452 -1.31 -9.73 -15.49
N CYS A 453 -0.99 -8.49 -15.13
CA CYS A 453 -1.96 -7.39 -15.23
C CYS A 453 -2.49 -7.27 -16.67
N THR A 454 -3.81 -7.25 -16.82
CA THR A 454 -4.54 -7.12 -18.11
C THR A 454 -5.25 -5.77 -18.24
N TYR A 455 -4.85 -4.77 -17.44
CA TYR A 455 -5.61 -3.52 -17.27
C TYR A 455 -7.09 -3.75 -16.90
N CYS A 456 -7.37 -4.83 -16.17
CA CYS A 456 -8.73 -5.23 -15.79
C CYS A 456 -9.65 -5.33 -17.03
N ILE A 457 -9.23 -6.10 -18.04
CA ILE A 457 -9.95 -6.27 -19.32
C ILE A 457 -11.43 -6.61 -19.16
N GLN A 458 -11.81 -7.32 -18.11
CA GLN A 458 -13.22 -7.60 -17.78
C GLN A 458 -14.05 -6.32 -17.59
N ARG A 459 -13.47 -5.28 -16.97
CA ARG A 459 -14.10 -3.97 -16.81
C ARG A 459 -14.11 -3.19 -18.11
N ILE A 460 -13.03 -3.26 -18.89
CA ILE A 460 -12.93 -2.64 -20.22
C ILE A 460 -14.02 -3.21 -21.13
N SER A 461 -14.11 -4.54 -21.21
CA SER A 461 -15.11 -5.25 -22.02
C SER A 461 -16.54 -4.92 -21.56
N ALA A 462 -16.83 -4.92 -20.27
CA ALA A 462 -18.17 -4.57 -19.77
C ALA A 462 -18.57 -3.12 -20.12
N ALA A 463 -17.66 -2.17 -19.94
CA ALA A 463 -17.88 -0.76 -20.31
C ALA A 463 -18.04 -0.60 -21.83
N ARG A 464 -17.20 -1.28 -22.62
CA ARG A 464 -17.27 -1.29 -24.08
C ARG A 464 -18.60 -1.84 -24.59
N ILE A 465 -19.03 -3.00 -24.11
CA ILE A 465 -20.31 -3.61 -24.49
C ILE A 465 -21.48 -2.68 -24.17
N THR A 466 -21.44 -1.99 -23.03
CA THR A 466 -22.47 -1.02 -22.65
C THR A 466 -22.49 0.19 -23.58
N ALA A 467 -21.32 0.76 -23.86
CA ALA A 467 -21.17 1.89 -24.76
C ALA A 467 -21.58 1.56 -26.21
N GLU A 468 -21.23 0.36 -26.70
CA GLU A 468 -21.63 -0.14 -28.03
C GLU A 468 -23.16 -0.31 -28.12
N LYS A 469 -23.82 -0.87 -27.10
CA LYS A 469 -25.30 -0.96 -27.05
C LYS A 469 -25.97 0.41 -27.13
N GLU A 470 -25.34 1.43 -26.56
CA GLU A 470 -25.82 2.81 -26.54
C GLU A 470 -25.32 3.62 -27.74
N ASN A 471 -24.62 3.00 -28.71
CA ASN A 471 -24.03 3.64 -29.89
C ASN A 471 -23.18 4.88 -29.56
N ARG A 472 -22.37 4.80 -28.51
CA ARG A 472 -21.49 5.90 -28.07
C ARG A 472 -20.11 5.39 -27.67
N ARG A 473 -19.18 6.32 -27.42
CA ARG A 473 -17.90 5.97 -26.80
C ARG A 473 -18.03 5.81 -25.28
N ILE A 474 -17.07 5.09 -24.70
CA ILE A 474 -16.90 4.96 -23.25
C ILE A 474 -16.56 6.34 -22.68
N ARG A 475 -17.26 6.74 -21.62
CA ARG A 475 -16.95 7.99 -20.90
C ARG A 475 -15.88 7.73 -19.86
N GLU A 476 -15.05 8.73 -19.57
CA GLU A 476 -13.97 8.62 -18.58
C GLU A 476 -14.47 8.16 -17.19
N SER A 477 -15.68 8.57 -16.78
CA SER A 477 -16.25 8.20 -15.49
C SER A 477 -16.70 6.74 -15.39
N GLU A 478 -16.88 6.04 -16.52
CA GLU A 478 -17.50 4.71 -16.58
C GLU A 478 -16.49 3.57 -16.40
N LEU A 479 -15.21 3.84 -16.65
CA LEU A 479 -14.16 2.83 -16.64
C LEU A 479 -13.06 3.20 -15.65
N ARG A 480 -12.99 2.45 -14.55
CA ARG A 480 -11.88 2.52 -13.59
C ARG A 480 -11.34 1.13 -13.34
N THR A 481 -10.02 0.99 -13.46
CA THR A 481 -9.35 -0.27 -13.09
C THR A 481 -9.40 -0.47 -11.57
N ALA A 482 -9.29 -1.72 -11.10
CA ALA A 482 -9.35 -2.00 -9.67
C ALA A 482 -8.22 -1.30 -8.88
N CYS A 483 -7.00 -1.24 -9.44
CA CYS A 483 -5.88 -0.56 -8.80
C CYS A 483 -6.04 0.96 -8.77
N GLN A 484 -6.64 1.57 -9.80
CA GLN A 484 -7.02 3.00 -9.80
C GLN A 484 -8.10 3.30 -8.77
N GLN A 485 -9.19 2.54 -8.76
CA GLN A 485 -10.33 2.77 -7.87
C GLN A 485 -9.95 2.58 -6.38
N ALA A 486 -9.04 1.67 -6.08
CA ALA A 486 -8.61 1.39 -4.71
C ALA A 486 -7.50 2.32 -4.21
N CYS A 487 -6.87 3.13 -5.08
CA CYS A 487 -5.77 4.00 -4.68
C CYS A 487 -6.32 5.22 -3.92
N PRO A 488 -6.07 5.36 -2.60
CA PRO A 488 -6.59 6.50 -1.84
C PRO A 488 -5.93 7.83 -2.22
N ALA A 489 -4.73 7.78 -2.80
CA ALA A 489 -3.97 8.94 -3.22
C ALA A 489 -4.22 9.32 -4.70
N GLU A 490 -5.09 8.57 -5.40
CA GLU A 490 -5.37 8.75 -6.84
C GLU A 490 -4.12 8.72 -7.74
N ALA A 491 -3.05 8.06 -7.29
CA ALA A 491 -1.77 8.00 -7.99
C ALA A 491 -1.83 7.26 -9.34
N ILE A 492 -2.75 6.31 -9.50
CA ILE A 492 -2.89 5.51 -10.74
C ILE A 492 -4.03 6.09 -11.55
N VAL A 493 -3.75 6.57 -12.77
CA VAL A 493 -4.75 7.08 -13.70
C VAL A 493 -4.75 6.24 -14.97
N PHE A 494 -5.92 5.74 -15.34
CA PHE A 494 -6.14 4.91 -16.53
C PHE A 494 -7.19 5.54 -17.43
N GLY A 495 -7.03 5.42 -18.75
CA GLY A 495 -7.98 5.94 -19.73
C GLY A 495 -7.54 5.73 -21.18
N ASP A 496 -8.28 6.32 -22.11
CA ASP A 496 -8.01 6.29 -23.55
C ASP A 496 -6.99 7.38 -23.93
N LEU A 497 -5.88 7.00 -24.55
CA LEU A 497 -4.83 7.90 -25.03
C LEU A 497 -5.22 8.61 -26.33
N ASN A 498 -6.18 8.09 -27.09
CA ASN A 498 -6.68 8.76 -28.30
C ASN A 498 -7.66 9.89 -27.98
N ASP A 499 -8.19 9.94 -26.75
CA ASP A 499 -8.99 11.07 -26.28
C ASP A 499 -8.06 12.14 -25.66
N PRO A 500 -7.87 13.30 -26.32
CA PRO A 500 -6.98 14.35 -25.84
C PRO A 500 -7.48 15.00 -24.55
N ASP A 501 -8.78 14.91 -24.27
CA ASP A 501 -9.40 15.45 -23.06
C ASP A 501 -9.35 14.47 -21.87
N SER A 502 -8.84 13.26 -22.08
CA SER A 502 -8.66 12.30 -21.00
C SER A 502 -7.59 12.77 -20.01
N LYS A 503 -7.78 12.44 -18.72
CA LYS A 503 -6.77 12.75 -17.69
C LYS A 503 -5.44 12.08 -18.01
N VAL A 504 -5.46 10.84 -18.51
CA VAL A 504 -4.23 10.10 -18.82
C VAL A 504 -3.44 10.76 -19.96
N ALA A 505 -4.10 11.26 -21.01
CA ALA A 505 -3.42 11.96 -22.11
C ALA A 505 -2.71 13.22 -21.59
N ARG A 506 -3.38 14.02 -20.75
CA ARG A 506 -2.77 15.20 -20.10
C ARG A 506 -1.57 14.84 -19.21
N LEU A 507 -1.68 13.78 -18.41
CA LEU A 507 -0.59 13.35 -17.55
C LEU A 507 0.61 12.83 -18.35
N LYS A 508 0.37 12.10 -19.44
CA LYS A 508 1.46 11.65 -20.33
C LYS A 508 2.13 12.78 -21.11
N ALA A 509 1.43 13.88 -21.35
CA ALA A 509 2.03 15.08 -21.91
C ALA A 509 2.81 15.92 -20.88
N HIS A 510 2.73 15.57 -19.59
CA HIS A 510 3.38 16.31 -18.52
C HIS A 510 4.92 16.22 -18.63
N PRO A 511 5.69 17.29 -18.34
CA PRO A 511 7.16 17.27 -18.43
C PRO A 511 7.86 16.24 -17.54
N LEU A 512 7.17 15.75 -16.49
CA LEU A 512 7.67 14.72 -15.58
C LEU A 512 7.38 13.29 -16.05
N ASP A 513 6.61 13.12 -17.14
CA ASP A 513 6.30 11.79 -17.66
C ASP A 513 7.56 11.11 -18.20
N TYR A 514 7.75 9.86 -17.81
CA TYR A 514 8.80 9.01 -18.34
C TYR A 514 8.39 7.54 -18.41
N SER A 515 8.99 6.84 -19.37
CA SER A 515 8.88 5.39 -19.50
C SER A 515 9.98 4.68 -18.73
N MET A 516 9.61 3.74 -17.85
CA MET A 516 10.56 2.85 -17.21
C MET A 516 11.23 1.94 -18.26
N LEU A 517 12.56 1.94 -18.31
CA LEU A 517 13.37 1.21 -19.30
C LEU A 517 13.06 1.59 -20.77
N GLY A 518 12.82 2.89 -21.03
CA GLY A 518 12.51 3.41 -22.37
C GLY A 518 13.56 3.09 -23.43
N GLN A 519 14.83 2.94 -23.05
CA GLN A 519 15.95 2.62 -23.94
C GLN A 519 15.82 1.26 -24.63
N LEU A 520 14.98 0.35 -24.12
CA LEU A 520 14.73 -0.96 -24.74
C LEU A 520 13.74 -0.90 -25.91
N ASN A 521 13.24 0.28 -26.25
CA ASN A 521 12.23 0.51 -27.30
C ASN A 521 11.00 -0.40 -27.17
N THR A 522 10.56 -0.74 -25.94
CA THR A 522 9.37 -1.60 -25.74
C THR A 522 8.05 -0.85 -25.85
N ARG A 523 8.09 0.50 -25.94
CA ARG A 523 6.90 1.38 -26.04
C ARG A 523 5.83 1.06 -24.99
N PRO A 524 6.14 1.23 -23.69
CA PRO A 524 5.20 0.91 -22.62
C PRO A 524 3.98 1.85 -22.62
N ARG A 525 2.77 1.28 -22.49
CA ARG A 525 1.51 2.02 -22.27
C ARG A 525 1.32 2.48 -20.83
N THR A 526 2.03 1.90 -19.87
CA THR A 526 2.17 2.48 -18.52
C THR A 526 3.40 3.38 -18.48
N THR A 527 3.22 4.65 -18.14
CA THR A 527 4.30 5.61 -17.85
C THR A 527 4.18 6.15 -16.43
N TYR A 528 5.20 6.88 -15.99
CA TYR A 528 5.31 7.36 -14.62
C TYR A 528 5.54 8.87 -14.62
N LEU A 529 4.94 9.58 -13.66
CA LEU A 529 5.41 10.91 -13.30
C LEU A 529 6.51 10.76 -12.26
N ALA A 530 7.67 11.36 -12.50
CA ALA A 530 8.77 11.35 -11.54
C ALA A 530 8.36 11.98 -10.20
N LYS A 531 8.96 11.49 -9.12
CA LYS A 531 8.67 12.01 -7.78
C LYS A 531 9.28 13.38 -7.59
N LEU A 532 8.46 14.34 -7.15
CA LEU A 532 8.93 15.63 -6.66
C LEU A 532 8.95 15.65 -5.13
N GLN A 533 10.10 16.02 -4.58
CA GLN A 533 10.27 16.28 -3.17
C GLN A 533 10.30 17.79 -2.92
N ASN A 534 9.71 18.24 -1.81
CA ASN A 534 9.75 19.64 -1.41
C ASN A 534 10.51 19.78 -0.08
N PRO A 535 11.86 19.71 -0.11
CA PRO A 535 12.67 19.88 1.09
C PRO A 535 12.50 21.30 1.66
N GLY A 536 12.57 21.44 2.99
CA GLY A 536 12.55 22.74 3.64
C GLY A 536 13.82 23.55 3.33
N PRO A 537 13.78 24.90 3.41
CA PRO A 537 14.91 25.75 3.04
C PRO A 537 16.22 25.46 3.80
N GLN A 538 16.12 25.05 5.07
CA GLN A 538 17.28 24.70 5.90
C GLN A 538 17.83 23.28 5.62
N THR A 539 17.01 22.38 5.10
CA THR A 539 17.41 21.01 4.75
C THR A 539 17.98 20.88 3.34
N ASP A 540 17.66 21.83 2.45
CA ASP A 540 18.12 21.85 1.05
C ASP A 540 19.61 22.25 0.92
N GLN A 541 20.19 22.86 1.97
CA GLN A 541 21.63 23.21 2.02
C GLN A 541 22.55 22.04 2.45
N GLY A 542 22.00 20.83 2.53
CA GLY A 542 22.77 19.62 2.77
C GLY A 542 23.11 19.39 4.26
N LEU A 543 22.84 18.17 4.72
CA LEU A 543 23.43 17.57 5.93
C LEU A 543 24.96 17.32 5.75
N GLY A 544 25.67 18.21 5.07
CA GLY A 544 27.07 18.12 4.71
C GLY A 544 28.01 18.92 5.61
N GLY A 545 27.56 19.32 6.81
CA GLY A 545 28.38 20.08 7.75
C GLY A 545 27.85 20.06 9.17
N ALA A 546 28.16 18.98 9.90
CA ALA A 546 28.35 18.98 11.35
C ALA A 546 29.14 17.74 11.75
#